data_AF-A0ABD3XIT8-F1
#
_entry.id   AF-A0ABD3XIT8-F1
#
_cell.length_a   1.000
_cell.length_b   1.000
_cell.length_c   1.000
_cell.angle_alpha   90.00
_cell.angle_beta   90.00
_cell.angle_gamma   90.00
#
_symmetry.space_group_name_H-M   'P 1'
#
loop_
_entity.id
_entity.type
_entity.pdbx_description
1 polymer ?
#
loop_
_entity_poly.entity_id
_entity_poly.type
_entity_poly.pdbx_seq_one_letter_code
_entity_poly.pdbx_strand_id
1 'polypeptide(L)'
;PAIEIKIKSQIDELLAPKKDGKGMALEDTIEKLEVAITQFEEQKLQPAEYITKAKDCLEKKKLEKGLKDAIRKRGGLDEAIENTEKSKFKETLRTLICQAEQVREELKQKGKYTYPIPKWTPERIPRIITEILGYKEPPQVIHDVVMAALILLGETKDNLQDWETIRYQMGPQRKLTLRHRVNDFTENKQMEITEDAKAEINGILQNHLLDTVRQVSSGAATLYEWIRHYIPVEEHN
;
A
#
# COMPACT_ATOMS: atom_id res chain seq x y z
N PRO A 1 0.60 51.81 3.19
CA PRO A 1 1.90 51.81 3.90
C PRO A 1 1.97 50.84 5.11
N ALA A 2 1.13 51.00 6.14
CA ALA A 2 1.21 50.16 7.35
C ALA A 2 0.86 48.68 7.13
N ILE A 3 -0.13 48.41 6.27
CA ILE A 3 -0.56 47.03 5.94
C ILE A 3 0.50 46.32 5.10
N GLU A 4 1.09 47.02 4.13
CA GLU A 4 2.18 46.51 3.29
C GLU A 4 3.43 46.15 4.11
N ILE A 5 3.82 46.99 5.08
CA ILE A 5 4.94 46.71 5.99
C ILE A 5 4.64 45.47 6.84
N LYS A 6 3.39 45.30 7.28
CA LYS A 6 2.96 44.15 8.08
C LYS A 6 3.02 42.84 7.27
N ILE A 7 2.53 42.84 6.03
CA ILE A 7 2.53 41.65 5.17
C ILE A 7 3.97 41.29 4.75
N LYS A 8 4.81 42.28 4.41
CA LYS A 8 6.24 42.06 4.14
C LYS A 8 6.96 41.49 5.36
N SER A 9 6.74 42.04 6.55
CA SER A 9 7.32 41.50 7.79
C SER A 9 6.91 40.05 8.05
N GLN A 10 5.66 39.67 7.74
CA GLN A 10 5.18 38.29 7.89
C GLN A 10 5.84 37.34 6.89
N ILE A 11 5.99 37.74 5.63
CA ILE A 11 6.66 36.92 4.62
C ILE A 11 8.15 36.79 4.96
N ASP A 12 8.84 37.87 5.36
CA ASP A 12 10.25 37.81 5.77
C ASP A 12 10.48 36.89 6.97
N GLU A 13 9.57 36.90 7.95
CA GLU A 13 9.61 35.99 9.10
C GLU A 13 9.43 34.52 8.68
N LEU A 14 8.57 34.25 7.69
CA LEU A 14 8.34 32.90 7.13
C LEU A 14 9.49 32.43 6.23
N LEU A 15 10.24 33.36 5.62
CA LEU A 15 11.39 33.10 4.77
C LEU A 15 12.71 32.93 5.56
N ALA A 16 12.78 33.43 6.79
CA ALA A 16 14.00 33.40 7.59
C ALA A 16 14.45 31.97 7.97
N PRO A 17 15.76 31.65 7.89
CA PRO A 17 16.28 30.37 8.33
C PRO A 17 16.15 30.24 9.86
N LYS A 18 15.44 29.20 10.32
CA LYS A 18 15.22 28.95 11.75
C LYS A 18 16.54 28.54 12.43
N LYS A 19 16.98 29.32 13.42
CA LYS A 19 18.19 29.05 14.21
C LYS A 19 17.96 28.04 15.35
N ASP A 20 16.71 27.88 15.78
CA ASP A 20 16.38 27.08 16.97
C ASP A 20 15.28 26.08 16.59
N GLY A 21 15.54 24.77 16.74
CA GLY A 21 14.74 23.64 16.21
C GLY A 21 13.26 23.52 16.61
N LYS A 22 12.62 24.58 17.14
CA LYS A 22 11.16 24.69 17.29
C LYS A 22 10.56 25.35 16.06
N GLY A 23 10.49 24.58 14.97
CA GLY A 23 9.81 25.02 13.76
C GLY A 23 8.30 24.76 13.82
N MET A 24 7.49 25.80 13.57
CA MET A 24 6.12 25.66 13.03
C MET A 24 6.06 24.59 11.93
N ALA A 25 4.99 23.78 11.93
CA ALA A 25 4.82 22.66 11.01
C ALA A 25 4.92 23.14 9.55
N LEU A 26 5.42 22.25 8.68
CA LEU A 26 5.58 22.56 7.25
C LEU A 26 4.23 22.94 6.61
N GLU A 27 3.15 22.33 7.11
CA GLU A 27 1.76 22.55 6.71
C GLU A 27 1.29 23.95 7.09
N ASP A 28 1.38 24.32 8.37
CA ASP A 28 1.06 25.65 8.86
C ASP A 28 1.87 26.76 8.14
N THR A 29 3.10 26.46 7.73
CA THR A 29 3.97 27.40 7.02
C THR A 29 3.51 27.60 5.57
N ILE A 30 3.08 26.53 4.88
CA ILE A 30 2.51 26.59 3.52
C ILE A 30 1.21 27.39 3.55
N GLU A 31 0.30 27.07 4.47
CA GLU A 31 -1.00 27.75 4.59
C GLU A 31 -0.83 29.25 4.87
N LYS A 32 0.06 29.62 5.80
CA LYS A 32 0.32 31.04 6.11
C LYS A 32 0.97 31.78 4.95
N LEU A 33 1.83 31.14 4.17
CA LEU A 33 2.42 31.73 2.95
C LEU A 33 1.36 31.93 1.87
N GLU A 34 0.44 30.98 1.66
CA GLU A 34 -0.66 31.11 0.69
C GLU A 34 -1.59 32.28 1.05
N VAL A 35 -1.98 32.38 2.32
CA VAL A 35 -2.82 33.48 2.80
C VAL A 35 -2.09 34.82 2.65
N ALA A 36 -0.80 34.90 3.00
CA ALA A 36 -0.03 36.14 2.89
C ALA A 36 0.17 36.58 1.42
N ILE A 37 0.41 35.64 0.50
CA ILE A 37 0.53 35.91 -0.93
C ILE A 37 -0.81 36.41 -1.49
N THR A 38 -1.91 35.75 -1.14
CA THR A 38 -3.27 36.13 -1.61
C THR A 38 -3.63 37.54 -1.15
N GLN A 39 -3.40 37.86 0.13
CA GLN A 39 -3.64 39.19 0.69
C GLN A 39 -2.78 40.28 0.04
N PHE A 40 -1.55 39.94 -0.37
CA PHE A 40 -0.67 40.87 -1.07
C PHE A 40 -1.12 41.13 -2.52
N GLU A 41 -1.61 40.10 -3.21
CA GLU A 41 -2.17 40.21 -4.57
C GLU A 41 -3.48 41.00 -4.60
N GLU A 42 -4.37 40.77 -3.64
CA GLU A 42 -5.64 41.51 -3.49
C GLU A 42 -5.42 43.01 -3.28
N GLN A 43 -4.34 43.37 -2.59
CA GLN A 43 -3.98 44.77 -2.33
C GLN A 43 -3.23 45.45 -3.48
N LYS A 44 -2.97 44.73 -4.60
CA LYS A 44 -2.26 45.22 -5.80
C LYS A 44 -0.93 45.93 -5.48
N LEU A 45 -0.22 45.45 -4.45
CA LEU A 45 1.00 46.08 -3.97
C LEU A 45 2.17 45.79 -4.92
N GLN A 46 2.96 46.82 -5.25
CA GLN A 46 4.29 46.69 -5.85
C GLN A 46 5.31 46.54 -4.69
N PRO A 47 6.25 45.58 -4.73
CA PRO A 47 7.03 45.19 -5.90
C PRO A 47 6.85 43.71 -6.28
N ALA A 48 6.68 43.47 -7.57
CA ALA A 48 6.49 42.15 -8.17
C ALA A 48 7.58 41.13 -7.78
N GLU A 49 8.83 41.58 -7.55
CA GLU A 49 9.96 40.70 -7.20
C GLU A 49 9.77 40.00 -5.84
N TYR A 50 9.13 40.66 -4.88
CA TYR A 50 8.92 40.12 -3.54
C TYR A 50 7.90 38.98 -3.55
N ILE A 51 6.81 39.16 -4.31
CA ILE A 51 5.80 38.11 -4.53
C ILE A 51 6.43 36.92 -5.24
N THR A 52 7.27 37.16 -6.25
CA THR A 52 7.94 36.07 -6.98
C THR A 52 8.81 35.23 -6.04
N LYS A 53 9.57 35.86 -5.13
CA LYS A 53 10.35 35.13 -4.12
C LYS A 53 9.47 34.33 -3.15
N ALA A 54 8.34 34.90 -2.73
CA ALA A 54 7.39 34.21 -1.86
C ALA A 54 6.74 33.00 -2.57
N LYS A 55 6.36 33.13 -3.84
CA LYS A 55 5.83 32.04 -4.69
C LYS A 55 6.86 30.94 -4.91
N ASP A 56 8.10 31.31 -5.19
CA ASP A 56 9.19 30.35 -5.34
C ASP A 56 9.44 29.57 -4.04
N CYS A 57 9.38 30.25 -2.89
CA CYS A 57 9.50 29.58 -1.59
C CYS A 57 8.31 28.64 -1.33
N LEU A 58 7.09 29.07 -1.67
CA LEU A 58 5.89 28.25 -1.56
C LEU A 58 5.98 26.99 -2.43
N GLU A 59 6.37 27.13 -3.69
CA GLU A 59 6.54 26.00 -4.62
C GLU A 59 7.57 25.01 -4.08
N LYS A 60 8.73 25.51 -3.64
CA LYS A 60 9.76 24.67 -2.99
C LYS A 60 9.22 23.94 -1.77
N LYS A 61 8.46 24.62 -0.90
CA LYS A 61 7.87 24.04 0.32
C LYS A 61 6.83 22.97 0.00
N LYS A 62 6.02 23.17 -1.04
CA LYS A 62 5.06 22.16 -1.53
C LYS A 62 5.76 20.91 -2.05
N LEU A 63 6.82 21.07 -2.85
CA LEU A 63 7.63 19.95 -3.34
C LEU A 63 8.33 19.21 -2.19
N GLU A 64 8.88 19.94 -1.22
CA GLU A 64 9.48 19.37 -0.02
C GLU A 64 8.46 18.53 0.80
N LYS A 65 7.23 19.05 0.95
CA LYS A 65 6.13 18.34 1.60
C LYS A 65 5.76 17.08 0.82
N GLY A 66 5.55 17.19 -0.49
CA GLY A 66 5.18 16.08 -1.35
C GLY A 66 6.17 14.92 -1.27
N LEU A 67 7.47 15.22 -1.33
CA LEU A 67 8.53 14.21 -1.16
C LEU A 67 8.52 13.57 0.23
N LYS A 68 8.41 14.37 1.30
CA LYS A 68 8.36 13.84 2.68
C LYS A 68 7.13 12.96 2.91
N ASP A 69 5.98 13.36 2.38
CA ASP A 69 4.75 12.58 2.47
C ASP A 69 4.84 11.29 1.66
N ALA A 70 5.40 11.35 0.44
CA ALA A 70 5.61 10.16 -0.39
C ALA A 70 6.57 9.16 0.27
N ILE A 71 7.67 9.64 0.88
CA ILE A 71 8.61 8.83 1.65
C ILE A 71 7.91 8.19 2.87
N ARG A 72 7.18 8.98 3.66
CA ARG A 72 6.49 8.52 4.87
C ARG A 72 5.40 7.50 4.56
N LYS A 73 4.56 7.79 3.57
CA LYS A 73 3.43 6.93 3.16
C LYS A 73 3.87 5.76 2.28
N ARG A 74 5.10 5.79 1.76
CA ARG A 74 5.65 4.81 0.82
C ARG A 74 4.77 4.65 -0.43
N GLY A 75 4.21 5.75 -0.92
CA GLY A 75 3.30 5.79 -2.08
C GLY A 75 3.38 7.12 -2.81
N GLY A 76 3.10 7.12 -4.12
CA GLY A 76 3.22 8.32 -4.97
C GLY A 76 4.67 8.81 -5.17
N LEU A 77 5.66 7.93 -4.99
CA LEU A 77 7.09 8.27 -5.05
C LEU A 77 7.53 8.72 -6.45
N ASP A 78 7.05 8.06 -7.51
CA ASP A 78 7.44 8.41 -8.89
C ASP A 78 6.93 9.79 -9.29
N GLU A 79 5.67 10.12 -9.01
CA GLU A 79 5.10 11.44 -9.28
C GLU A 79 5.81 12.54 -8.46
N ALA A 80 6.08 12.30 -7.17
CA ALA A 80 6.77 13.28 -6.32
C ALA A 80 8.22 13.52 -6.75
N ILE A 81 8.94 12.47 -7.18
CA ILE A 81 10.30 12.57 -7.72
C ILE A 81 10.25 13.33 -9.05
N GLU A 82 9.39 12.93 -9.98
CA GLU A 82 9.31 13.52 -11.32
C GLU A 82 8.93 15.01 -11.27
N ASN A 83 7.93 15.38 -10.46
CA ASN A 83 7.54 16.77 -10.26
C ASN A 83 8.67 17.61 -9.67
N THR A 84 9.47 17.04 -8.76
CA THR A 84 10.61 17.75 -8.18
C THR A 84 11.78 17.85 -9.16
N GLU A 85 12.05 16.81 -9.95
CA GLU A 85 13.13 16.81 -10.96
C GLU A 85 12.88 17.79 -12.10
N LYS A 86 11.62 17.97 -12.52
CA LYS A 86 11.23 18.96 -13.53
C LYS A 86 11.26 20.40 -13.00
N SER A 87 11.31 20.59 -11.68
CA SER A 87 11.35 21.92 -11.07
C SER A 87 12.76 22.51 -11.06
N LYS A 88 12.83 23.85 -10.98
CA LYS A 88 14.08 24.58 -10.74
C LYS A 88 14.73 24.30 -9.38
N PHE A 89 14.04 23.58 -8.47
CA PHE A 89 14.51 23.28 -7.12
C PHE A 89 15.19 21.92 -6.98
N LYS A 90 15.37 21.17 -8.09
CA LYS A 90 16.02 19.86 -8.14
C LYS A 90 17.29 19.78 -7.28
N GLU A 91 18.24 20.68 -7.51
CA GLU A 91 19.53 20.66 -6.79
C GLU A 91 19.37 20.93 -5.30
N THR A 92 18.39 21.75 -4.91
CA THR A 92 18.16 22.07 -3.49
C THR A 92 17.47 20.94 -2.74
N LEU A 93 16.64 20.15 -3.44
CA LEU A 93 15.90 19.02 -2.87
C LEU A 93 16.56 17.67 -3.16
N ARG A 94 17.78 17.67 -3.72
CA ARG A 94 18.51 16.47 -4.14
C ARG A 94 18.64 15.40 -3.06
N THR A 95 18.85 15.79 -1.81
CA THR A 95 18.92 14.84 -0.68
C THR A 95 17.59 14.13 -0.46
N LEU A 96 16.46 14.83 -0.57
CA LEU A 96 15.13 14.23 -0.43
C LEU A 96 14.77 13.38 -1.65
N ILE A 97 15.17 13.79 -2.85
CA ILE A 97 15.03 12.99 -4.07
C ILE A 97 15.77 11.65 -3.89
N CYS A 98 17.04 11.70 -3.46
CA CYS A 98 17.84 10.50 -3.21
C CYS A 98 17.18 9.57 -2.17
N GLN A 99 16.64 10.12 -1.08
CA GLN A 99 15.89 9.34 -0.09
C GLN A 99 14.63 8.70 -0.67
N ALA A 100 13.86 9.45 -1.47
CA ALA A 100 12.67 8.93 -2.15
C ALA A 100 13.03 7.83 -3.16
N GLU A 101 14.13 7.98 -3.90
CA GLU A 101 14.65 6.97 -4.83
C GLU A 101 15.11 5.72 -4.11
N GLN A 102 15.78 5.86 -2.96
CA GLN A 102 16.17 4.72 -2.13
C GLN A 102 14.94 3.95 -1.65
N VAL A 103 13.93 4.63 -1.12
CA VAL A 103 12.67 3.98 -0.69
C VAL A 103 11.97 3.32 -1.89
N ARG A 104 11.96 3.98 -3.06
CA ARG A 104 11.41 3.40 -4.30
C ARG A 104 12.15 2.12 -4.67
N GLU A 105 13.49 2.12 -4.66
CA GLU A 105 14.26 0.93 -5.02
C GLU A 105 14.14 -0.15 -3.95
N GLU A 106 14.07 0.18 -2.66
CA GLU A 106 13.75 -0.79 -1.60
C GLU A 106 12.40 -1.45 -1.81
N LEU A 107 11.36 -0.70 -2.22
CA LEU A 107 10.04 -1.25 -2.55
C LEU A 107 10.10 -2.13 -3.80
N LYS A 108 10.81 -1.70 -4.85
CA LYS A 108 11.05 -2.52 -6.05
C LYS A 108 11.81 -3.78 -5.70
N GLN A 109 12.84 -3.69 -4.87
CA GLN A 109 13.62 -4.82 -4.40
C GLN A 109 12.77 -5.78 -3.56
N LYS A 110 11.92 -5.30 -2.65
CA LYS A 110 10.95 -6.14 -1.95
C LYS A 110 9.99 -6.83 -2.91
N GLY A 111 9.57 -6.15 -3.98
CA GLY A 111 8.83 -6.77 -5.09
C GLY A 111 9.64 -7.83 -5.85
N LYS A 112 10.97 -7.67 -5.97
CA LYS A 112 11.88 -8.67 -6.57
C LYS A 112 12.23 -9.83 -5.63
N TYR A 113 12.27 -9.59 -4.32
CA TYR A 113 12.42 -10.60 -3.26
C TYR A 113 11.07 -11.21 -2.89
N THR A 114 10.24 -11.51 -3.90
CA THR A 114 9.12 -12.42 -3.71
C THR A 114 9.64 -13.79 -3.30
N TYR A 115 9.30 -14.26 -2.10
CA TYR A 115 9.65 -15.59 -1.62
C TYR A 115 9.25 -16.64 -2.66
N PRO A 116 10.12 -17.55 -3.11
CA PRO A 116 9.75 -18.54 -4.13
C PRO A 116 8.50 -19.29 -3.69
N ILE A 117 7.48 -19.37 -4.55
CA ILE A 117 6.25 -20.11 -4.21
C ILE A 117 6.65 -21.58 -4.03
N PRO A 118 6.47 -22.15 -2.83
CA PRO A 118 6.70 -23.57 -2.61
C PRO A 118 5.90 -24.41 -3.60
N LYS A 119 6.45 -25.51 -4.12
CA LYS A 119 5.64 -26.45 -4.90
C LYS A 119 4.57 -27.10 -4.02
N TRP A 120 3.36 -27.26 -4.56
CA TRP A 120 2.27 -28.01 -3.93
C TRP A 120 2.58 -29.52 -3.98
N THR A 121 3.22 -30.07 -2.94
CA THR A 121 3.54 -31.51 -2.84
C THR A 121 3.06 -32.11 -1.51
N PRO A 122 2.70 -33.41 -1.45
CA PRO A 122 2.19 -34.05 -0.23
C PRO A 122 3.06 -33.85 1.02
N GLU A 123 4.36 -33.69 0.86
CA GLU A 123 5.34 -33.48 1.93
C GLU A 123 5.36 -32.03 2.43
N ARG A 124 5.03 -31.06 1.57
CA ARG A 124 5.07 -29.61 1.87
C ARG A 124 3.75 -29.06 2.40
N ILE A 125 2.63 -29.63 1.96
CA ILE A 125 1.28 -29.22 2.37
C ILE A 125 1.12 -29.09 3.89
N PRO A 126 1.62 -30.02 4.74
CA PRO A 126 1.50 -29.87 6.19
C PRO A 126 2.18 -28.61 6.73
N ARG A 127 3.33 -28.22 6.16
CA ARG A 127 4.07 -27.03 6.59
C ARG A 127 3.35 -25.75 6.17
N ILE A 128 2.83 -25.72 4.95
CA ILE A 128 2.04 -24.61 4.40
C ILE A 128 0.78 -24.38 5.27
N ILE A 129 0.04 -25.45 5.56
CA ILE A 129 -1.17 -25.36 6.38
C ILE A 129 -0.84 -24.92 7.81
N THR A 130 0.26 -25.44 8.39
CA THR A 130 0.69 -25.04 9.74
C THR A 130 1.12 -23.58 9.80
N GLU A 131 1.81 -23.07 8.76
CA GLU A 131 2.15 -21.64 8.64
C GLU A 131 0.89 -20.78 8.64
N ILE A 132 -0.06 -21.09 7.75
CA ILE A 132 -1.33 -20.37 7.61
C ILE A 132 -2.16 -20.44 8.90
N LEU A 133 -2.19 -21.57 9.60
CA LEU A 133 -2.92 -21.72 10.88
C LEU A 133 -2.23 -21.07 12.08
N GLY A 134 -0.94 -20.73 11.94
CA GLY A 134 -0.13 -20.12 12.98
C GLY A 134 -0.48 -18.65 13.23
N TYR A 135 -1.14 -17.98 12.28
CA TYR A 135 -1.56 -16.59 12.44
C TYR A 135 -2.66 -16.47 13.50
N LYS A 136 -2.38 -15.73 14.57
CA LYS A 136 -3.39 -15.37 15.60
C LYS A 136 -4.42 -14.42 15.01
N GLU A 137 -3.94 -13.39 14.32
CA GLU A 137 -4.71 -12.41 13.56
C GLU A 137 -4.12 -12.36 12.13
N PRO A 138 -4.76 -13.00 11.15
CA PRO A 138 -4.23 -13.05 9.79
C PRO A 138 -4.46 -11.71 9.08
N PRO A 139 -3.54 -11.27 8.22
CA PRO A 139 -3.84 -10.26 7.21
C PRO A 139 -5.06 -10.68 6.38
N GLN A 140 -5.89 -9.71 5.97
CA GLN A 140 -7.11 -9.97 5.20
C GLN A 140 -6.86 -10.84 3.96
N VAL A 141 -5.74 -10.61 3.26
CA VAL A 141 -5.35 -11.43 2.09
C VAL A 141 -5.18 -12.91 2.42
N ILE A 142 -4.64 -13.25 3.60
CA ILE A 142 -4.50 -14.67 4.02
C ILE A 142 -5.88 -15.24 4.33
N HIS A 143 -6.72 -14.47 5.03
CA HIS A 143 -8.09 -14.87 5.35
C HIS A 143 -8.88 -15.20 4.07
N ASP A 144 -8.83 -14.30 3.09
CA ASP A 144 -9.56 -14.41 1.83
C ASP A 144 -9.11 -15.62 1.00
N VAL A 145 -7.79 -15.86 0.91
CA VAL A 145 -7.22 -17.04 0.22
C VAL A 145 -7.69 -18.34 0.87
N VAL A 146 -7.70 -18.40 2.21
CA VAL A 146 -8.12 -19.58 2.95
C VAL A 146 -9.61 -19.81 2.84
N MET A 147 -10.42 -18.76 2.95
CA MET A 147 -11.86 -18.81 2.73
C MET A 147 -12.17 -19.34 1.33
N ALA A 148 -11.50 -18.82 0.30
CA ALA A 148 -11.65 -19.32 -1.07
C ALA A 148 -11.29 -20.81 -1.20
N ALA A 149 -10.22 -21.27 -0.53
CA ALA A 149 -9.85 -22.69 -0.51
C ALA A 149 -10.94 -23.55 0.17
N LEU A 150 -11.54 -23.07 1.26
CA LEU A 150 -12.58 -23.80 1.96
C LEU A 150 -13.89 -23.87 1.16
N ILE A 151 -14.24 -22.79 0.46
CA ILE A 151 -15.38 -22.77 -0.48
C ILE A 151 -15.13 -23.78 -1.62
N LEU A 152 -13.90 -23.84 -2.15
CA LEU A 152 -13.52 -24.83 -3.16
C LEU A 152 -13.68 -26.28 -2.65
N LEU A 153 -13.50 -26.50 -1.36
CA LEU A 153 -13.69 -27.79 -0.69
C LEU A 153 -15.15 -28.05 -0.25
N GLY A 154 -16.10 -27.20 -0.63
CA GLY A 154 -17.53 -27.36 -0.39
C GLY A 154 -18.07 -26.71 0.89
N GLU A 155 -17.31 -25.81 1.55
CA GLU A 155 -17.83 -25.01 2.66
C GLU A 155 -18.63 -23.79 2.15
N THR A 156 -19.53 -23.26 2.97
CA THR A 156 -20.28 -22.04 2.66
C THR A 156 -19.67 -20.82 3.34
N LYS A 157 -19.67 -19.67 2.65
CA LYS A 157 -19.07 -18.42 3.16
C LYS A 157 -19.62 -17.94 4.50
N ASP A 158 -20.89 -18.20 4.78
CA ASP A 158 -21.53 -17.83 6.05
C ASP A 158 -20.80 -18.44 7.26
N ASN A 159 -20.22 -19.62 7.08
CA ASN A 159 -19.46 -20.32 8.11
C ASN A 159 -17.98 -19.90 8.18
N LEU A 160 -17.55 -18.93 7.35
CA LEU A 160 -16.15 -18.56 7.12
C LEU A 160 -15.88 -17.07 7.35
N GLN A 161 -16.80 -16.34 8.01
CA GLN A 161 -16.60 -14.92 8.33
C GLN A 161 -15.62 -14.68 9.47
N ASP A 162 -15.48 -15.66 10.37
CA ASP A 162 -14.65 -15.56 11.56
C ASP A 162 -13.41 -16.47 11.45
N TRP A 163 -12.24 -15.90 11.75
CA TRP A 163 -10.98 -16.62 11.67
C TRP A 163 -10.87 -17.74 12.71
N GLU A 164 -11.44 -17.57 13.90
CA GLU A 164 -11.44 -18.66 14.89
C GLU A 164 -12.23 -19.87 14.38
N THR A 165 -13.37 -19.61 13.73
CA THR A 165 -14.18 -20.62 13.05
C THR A 165 -13.40 -21.32 11.95
N ILE A 166 -12.68 -20.58 11.10
CA ILE A 166 -11.78 -21.14 10.08
C ILE A 166 -10.69 -22.02 10.70
N ARG A 167 -10.00 -21.54 11.75
CA ARG A 167 -8.97 -22.30 12.45
C ARG A 167 -9.53 -23.58 13.06
N TYR A 168 -10.74 -23.51 13.63
CA TYR A 168 -11.43 -24.68 14.17
C TYR A 168 -11.76 -25.71 13.08
N GLN A 169 -12.25 -25.25 11.92
CA GLN A 169 -12.55 -26.13 10.78
C GLN A 169 -11.32 -26.83 10.21
N MET A 170 -10.17 -26.14 10.21
CA MET A 170 -8.92 -26.65 9.67
C MET A 170 -8.05 -27.38 10.72
N GLY A 171 -8.42 -27.31 11.99
CA GLY A 171 -7.67 -27.86 13.11
C GLY A 171 -7.67 -29.39 13.19
N PRO A 172 -6.75 -29.97 13.98
CA PRO A 172 -6.57 -31.41 14.12
C PRO A 172 -7.77 -32.15 14.75
N GLN A 173 -8.72 -31.41 15.34
CA GLN A 173 -9.88 -31.98 16.04
C GLN A 173 -10.99 -32.47 15.09
N ARG A 174 -10.95 -32.15 13.79
CA ARG A 174 -11.89 -32.69 12.79
C ARG A 174 -11.37 -33.99 12.16
N LYS A 175 -12.29 -34.95 11.94
CA LYS A 175 -12.02 -36.31 11.42
C LYS A 175 -11.31 -36.34 10.06
N LEU A 176 -11.36 -35.26 9.27
CA LEU A 176 -10.52 -35.01 8.11
C LEU A 176 -9.95 -33.59 8.20
N THR A 177 -8.65 -33.48 8.49
CA THR A 177 -7.93 -32.20 8.49
C THR A 177 -7.96 -31.56 7.10
N LEU A 178 -7.81 -30.24 7.01
CA LEU A 178 -7.68 -29.52 5.74
C LEU A 178 -6.65 -30.21 4.82
N ARG A 179 -5.56 -30.70 5.40
CA ARG A 179 -4.54 -31.50 4.70
C ARG A 179 -5.14 -32.68 3.94
N HIS A 180 -5.98 -33.49 4.59
CA HIS A 180 -6.59 -34.65 3.93
C HIS A 180 -7.59 -34.20 2.86
N ARG A 181 -8.42 -33.20 3.16
CA ARG A 181 -9.41 -32.67 2.22
C ARG A 181 -8.78 -32.16 0.93
N VAL A 182 -7.65 -31.45 1.05
CA VAL A 182 -6.95 -30.91 -0.11
C VAL A 182 -6.16 -31.99 -0.86
N ASN A 183 -5.54 -32.95 -0.16
CA ASN A 183 -4.86 -34.07 -0.81
C ASN A 183 -5.82 -35.00 -1.56
N ASP A 184 -7.03 -35.19 -1.02
CA ASP A 184 -8.06 -36.05 -1.59
C ASP A 184 -8.98 -35.27 -2.56
N PHE A 185 -8.63 -34.02 -2.88
CA PHE A 185 -9.33 -33.24 -3.89
C PHE A 185 -8.85 -33.67 -5.27
N THR A 186 -9.75 -34.27 -6.04
CA THR A 186 -9.45 -34.86 -7.36
C THR A 186 -10.22 -34.14 -8.46
N GLU A 187 -9.80 -34.31 -9.72
CA GLU A 187 -10.48 -33.76 -10.90
C GLU A 187 -11.98 -34.13 -10.96
N ASN A 188 -12.37 -35.28 -10.40
CA ASN A 188 -13.78 -35.67 -10.34
C ASN A 188 -14.59 -34.78 -9.38
N LYS A 189 -13.99 -34.34 -8.26
CA LYS A 189 -14.62 -33.38 -7.34
C LYS A 189 -14.66 -31.97 -7.91
N GLN A 190 -13.79 -31.65 -8.87
CA GLN A 190 -13.85 -30.38 -9.60
C GLN A 190 -15.16 -30.24 -10.39
N MET A 191 -15.67 -31.35 -10.95
CA MET A 191 -16.95 -31.36 -11.66
C MET A 191 -18.17 -31.14 -10.74
N GLU A 192 -18.00 -31.32 -9.42
CA GLU A 192 -19.04 -31.08 -8.41
C GLU A 192 -19.04 -29.63 -7.90
N ILE A 193 -18.08 -28.80 -8.30
CA ILE A 193 -18.03 -27.38 -7.93
C ILE A 193 -19.16 -26.64 -8.66
N THR A 194 -20.06 -26.04 -7.89
CA THR A 194 -21.15 -25.22 -8.43
C THR A 194 -20.64 -23.93 -9.05
N GLU A 195 -21.35 -23.41 -10.06
CA GLU A 195 -21.01 -22.10 -10.66
C GLU A 195 -21.08 -20.96 -9.64
N ASP A 196 -22.00 -21.05 -8.67
CA ASP A 196 -22.11 -20.08 -7.57
C ASP A 196 -20.83 -20.05 -6.72
N ALA A 197 -20.26 -21.22 -6.38
CA ALA A 197 -19.01 -21.31 -5.64
C ALA A 197 -17.83 -20.74 -6.44
N LYS A 198 -17.80 -20.96 -7.77
CA LYS A 198 -16.77 -20.37 -8.64
C LYS A 198 -16.88 -18.85 -8.69
N ALA A 199 -18.08 -18.32 -8.87
CA ALA A 199 -18.33 -16.88 -8.88
C ALA A 199 -17.94 -16.23 -7.55
N GLU A 200 -18.23 -16.90 -6.42
CA GLU A 200 -17.87 -16.43 -5.10
C GLU A 200 -16.35 -16.43 -4.88
N ILE A 201 -15.66 -17.51 -5.24
CA ILE A 201 -14.19 -17.61 -5.17
C ILE A 201 -13.54 -16.52 -6.04
N ASN A 202 -14.00 -16.34 -7.27
CA ASN A 202 -13.51 -15.27 -8.15
C ASN A 202 -13.79 -13.89 -7.54
N GLY A 203 -14.96 -13.68 -6.95
CA GLY A 203 -15.34 -12.45 -6.29
C GLY A 203 -14.43 -12.08 -5.11
N ILE A 204 -13.92 -13.09 -4.39
CA ILE A 204 -12.97 -12.93 -3.29
C ILE A 204 -11.56 -12.68 -3.85
N LEU A 205 -11.09 -13.51 -4.78
CA LEU A 205 -9.71 -13.52 -5.25
C LEU A 205 -9.39 -12.41 -6.26
N GLN A 206 -10.36 -11.86 -6.99
CA GLN A 206 -10.14 -10.76 -7.96
C GLN A 206 -9.48 -9.53 -7.33
N ASN A 207 -9.65 -9.32 -6.03
CA ASN A 207 -9.06 -8.19 -5.31
C ASN A 207 -7.59 -8.43 -4.91
N HIS A 208 -7.06 -9.63 -5.15
CA HIS A 208 -5.76 -10.06 -4.69
C HIS A 208 -4.89 -10.54 -5.86
N LEU A 209 -3.81 -9.81 -6.14
CA LEU A 209 -2.81 -10.27 -7.09
C LEU A 209 -1.92 -11.33 -6.43
N LEU A 210 -1.51 -12.35 -7.20
CA LEU A 210 -0.64 -13.42 -6.72
C LEU A 210 0.63 -12.87 -6.05
N ASP A 211 1.23 -11.84 -6.63
CA ASP A 211 2.44 -11.20 -6.08
C ASP A 211 2.18 -10.54 -4.72
N THR A 212 0.99 -9.97 -4.52
CA THR A 212 0.58 -9.40 -3.23
C THR A 212 0.43 -10.50 -2.18
N VAL A 213 -0.23 -11.62 -2.53
CA VAL A 213 -0.35 -12.78 -1.62
C VAL A 213 1.03 -13.32 -1.25
N ARG A 214 1.91 -13.47 -2.25
CA ARG A 214 3.28 -14.00 -2.12
C ARG A 214 4.20 -13.15 -1.26
N GLN A 215 4.04 -11.83 -1.29
CA GLN A 215 4.77 -10.92 -0.41
C GLN A 215 4.36 -11.07 1.07
N VAL A 216 3.11 -11.49 1.33
CA VAL A 216 2.58 -11.62 2.69
C VAL A 216 2.82 -13.01 3.27
N SER A 217 2.58 -14.07 2.50
CA SER A 217 2.86 -15.46 2.90
C SER A 217 3.16 -16.32 1.68
N SER A 218 4.31 -16.99 1.73
CA SER A 218 4.69 -17.95 0.70
C SER A 218 3.76 -19.16 0.68
N GLY A 219 3.27 -19.60 1.85
CA GLY A 219 2.30 -20.69 1.95
C GLY A 219 0.91 -20.30 1.41
N ALA A 220 0.44 -19.09 1.71
CA ALA A 220 -0.82 -18.58 1.16
C ALA A 220 -0.74 -18.46 -0.37
N ALA A 221 0.39 -18.03 -0.93
CA ALA A 221 0.58 -17.98 -2.37
C ALA A 221 0.52 -19.37 -3.02
N THR A 222 1.06 -20.41 -2.38
CA THR A 222 0.90 -21.78 -2.89
C THR A 222 -0.56 -22.23 -2.88
N LEU A 223 -1.31 -21.87 -1.84
CA LEU A 223 -2.74 -22.20 -1.75
C LEU A 223 -3.55 -21.44 -2.81
N TYR A 224 -3.20 -20.19 -3.07
CA TYR A 224 -3.79 -19.38 -4.14
C TYR A 224 -3.55 -19.99 -5.53
N GLU A 225 -2.32 -20.41 -5.84
CA GLU A 225 -2.02 -21.11 -7.09
C GLU A 225 -2.77 -22.44 -7.21
N TRP A 226 -2.90 -23.17 -6.10
CA TRP A 226 -3.67 -24.41 -6.06
C TRP A 226 -5.15 -24.16 -6.40
N ILE A 227 -5.78 -23.11 -5.85
CA ILE A 227 -7.16 -22.74 -6.21
C ILE A 227 -7.25 -22.41 -7.71
N ARG A 228 -6.30 -21.62 -8.23
CA ARG A 228 -6.26 -21.21 -9.64
C ARG A 228 -6.13 -22.37 -10.62
N HIS A 229 -5.53 -23.48 -10.19
CA HIS A 229 -5.44 -24.69 -11.00
C HIS A 229 -6.84 -25.29 -11.30
N TYR A 230 -7.78 -25.17 -10.37
CA TYR A 230 -9.14 -25.73 -10.51
C TYR A 230 -10.16 -24.69 -10.99
N ILE A 231 -9.96 -23.42 -10.67
CA ILE A 231 -10.82 -22.31 -11.07
C ILE A 231 -9.94 -21.23 -11.69
N PRO A 232 -9.94 -21.07 -13.03
CA PRO A 232 -9.22 -19.98 -13.66
C PRO A 232 -9.86 -18.65 -13.23
N VAL A 233 -9.17 -17.91 -12.37
CA VAL A 233 -9.57 -16.56 -11.94
C VAL A 233 -9.32 -15.61 -13.11
N GLU A 234 -10.36 -14.93 -13.57
CA GLU A 234 -10.25 -13.89 -14.59
C GLU A 234 -9.58 -12.65 -13.97
N GLU A 235 -8.32 -12.40 -14.33
CA GLU A 235 -7.64 -11.15 -13.98
C GLU A 235 -8.16 -10.05 -14.92
N HIS A 236 -8.94 -9.11 -14.40
CA HIS A 236 -9.27 -7.89 -15.14
C HIS A 236 -8.05 -6.96 -15.12
N ASN A 237 -7.39 -6.86 -16.27
CA ASN A 237 -6.31 -5.90 -16.56
C ASN A 237 -6.78 -4.45 -16.45
#